data_AF-A0A356Z4L0-F1
#
_entry.id   AF-A0A356Z4L0-F1
#
_cell.length_a   1.000
_cell.length_b   1.000
_cell.length_c   1.000
_cell.angle_alpha   90.00
_cell.angle_beta   90.00
_cell.angle_gamma   90.00
#
_symmetry.space_group_name_H-M   'P 1'
#
loop_
_entity.id
_entity.type
_entity.pdbx_description
1 polymer ?
#
loop_
_entity_poly.entity_id
_entity_poly.type
_entity_poly.pdbx_seq_one_letter_code
_entity_poly.pdbx_strand_id
1 'polypeptide(L)' 'GAFRVMVTEAYHRRCAISGEKTLPVLEAAHIQPYSQQGPHNPNNGLLLRQDIHTLFDRGYLTISEDLHVEVSKRI' A
#
# COMPACT_ATOMS: atom_id res chain seq x y z
N GLY A 1 -14.59 3.10 2.08
CA GLY A 1 -14.36 4.35 2.86
C GLY A 1 -13.67 5.39 2.01
N ALA A 2 -13.75 6.67 2.38
CA ALA A 2 -13.20 7.79 1.62
C ALA A 2 -11.68 7.66 1.34
N PHE A 3 -10.91 7.16 2.32
CA PHE A 3 -9.47 6.89 2.16
C PHE A 3 -9.17 5.97 0.97
N ARG A 4 -9.86 4.83 0.87
CA ARG A 4 -9.66 3.87 -0.22
C ARG A 4 -9.89 4.52 -1.59
N VAL A 5 -10.91 5.35 -1.72
CA VAL A 5 -11.21 6.05 -2.98
C VAL A 5 -10.10 7.03 -3.33
N MET A 6 -9.67 7.86 -2.36
CA MET A 6 -8.59 8.84 -2.57
C MET A 6 -7.28 8.18 -3.00
N VAL A 7 -6.86 7.11 -2.30
CA VAL A 7 -5.64 6.37 -2.65
C VAL A 7 -5.79 5.69 -4.01
N THR A 8 -6.95 5.10 -4.30
CA THR A 8 -7.19 4.47 -5.61
C THR A 8 -7.02 5.44 -6.77
N GLU A 9 -7.56 6.66 -6.64
CA GLU A 9 -7.44 7.69 -7.67
C GLU A 9 -6.01 8.25 -7.76
N ALA A 10 -5.34 8.47 -6.64
CA ALA A 10 -3.95 8.94 -6.60
C ALA A 10 -2.97 8.01 -7.34
N TYR A 11 -3.24 6.70 -7.32
CA TYR A 11 -2.45 5.69 -8.02
C TYR A 11 -2.98 5.35 -9.42
N HIS A 12 -3.92 6.13 -9.97
CA HIS A 12 -4.53 5.87 -11.27
C HIS A 12 -5.07 4.44 -11.41
N ARG A 13 -5.68 3.92 -10.32
CA ARG A 13 -6.31 2.59 -10.27
C ARG A 13 -5.32 1.46 -10.57
N ARG A 14 -4.07 1.63 -10.15
CA ARG A 14 -2.96 0.72 -10.43
C ARG A 14 -2.17 0.39 -9.16
N CYS A 15 -1.86 -0.88 -8.95
CA CYS A 15 -0.93 -1.30 -7.89
C CYS A 15 0.43 -0.60 -8.04
N ALA A 16 0.93 -0.03 -6.95
CA ALA A 16 2.21 0.67 -6.89
C ALA A 16 3.41 -0.22 -7.25
N ILE A 17 3.34 -1.51 -6.90
CA ILE A 17 4.46 -2.46 -7.05
C ILE A 17 4.30 -3.31 -8.32
N SER A 18 3.16 -4.00 -8.48
CA SER A 18 2.97 -4.95 -9.59
C SER A 18 2.41 -4.32 -10.87
N GLY A 19 1.90 -3.09 -10.80
CA GLY A 19 1.25 -2.44 -11.94
C GLY A 19 -0.12 -3.01 -12.32
N GLU A 20 -0.67 -3.96 -11.53
CA GLU A 20 -2.01 -4.55 -11.70
C GLU A 20 -3.11 -3.49 -11.66
N LYS A 21 -4.17 -3.64 -12.48
CA LYS A 21 -5.27 -2.67 -12.62
C LYS A 21 -6.65 -3.22 -12.24
N THR A 22 -6.74 -4.51 -11.96
CA THR A 22 -8.00 -5.19 -11.62
C THR A 22 -8.46 -4.73 -10.24
N LEU A 23 -9.31 -3.71 -10.20
CA LEU A 23 -9.77 -3.06 -8.97
C LEU A 23 -10.25 -3.99 -7.85
N PRO A 24 -10.97 -5.10 -8.12
CA PRO A 24 -11.39 -6.02 -7.07
C PRO A 24 -10.24 -6.64 -6.25
N VAL A 25 -9.02 -6.73 -6.81
CA VAL A 25 -7.85 -7.29 -6.12
C VAL A 25 -6.95 -6.20 -5.52
N LEU A 26 -7.32 -4.92 -5.65
CA LEU A 26 -6.56 -3.79 -5.15
C LEU A 26 -7.12 -3.29 -3.82
N GLU A 27 -6.21 -3.00 -2.90
CA GLU A 27 -6.50 -2.53 -1.56
C GLU A 27 -5.64 -1.31 -1.23
N ALA A 28 -6.17 -0.42 -0.38
CA ALA A 28 -5.44 0.74 0.10
C ALA A 28 -4.80 0.39 1.45
N ALA A 29 -3.47 0.26 1.46
CA ALA A 29 -2.65 0.04 2.64
C ALA A 29 -2.29 1.38 3.28
N HIS A 30 -2.15 1.41 4.61
CA HIS A 30 -1.61 2.58 5.32
C HIS A 30 -0.10 2.39 5.52
N ILE A 31 0.70 3.43 5.24
CA ILE A 31 2.15 3.38 5.49
C ILE A 31 2.41 3.41 7.00
N GLN A 32 1.90 4.44 7.67
CA GLN A 32 1.84 4.50 9.12
C GLN A 32 0.47 3.97 9.57
N PRO A 33 0.44 2.89 10.38
CA PRO A 33 -0.81 2.31 10.86
C PRO A 33 -1.67 3.36 11.57
N TYR A 34 -2.98 3.29 11.35
CA TYR A 34 -3.94 4.19 12.01
C TYR A 34 -3.85 4.11 13.55
N SER A 35 -3.53 2.92 14.10
CA SER A 35 -3.31 2.72 15.54
C SER A 35 -2.19 3.57 16.14
N GLN A 36 -1.32 4.13 15.29
CA GLN A 36 -0.23 5.04 15.68
C GLN A 36 -0.50 6.50 15.29
N GLN A 37 -1.78 6.90 15.15
CA GLN A 37 -2.19 8.26 14.74
C GLN A 37 -1.75 8.63 13.31
N GLY A 38 -1.62 7.64 12.42
CA GLY A 38 -1.31 7.90 11.01
C GLY A 38 -2.38 8.79 10.35
N PRO A 39 -2.00 9.80 9.55
CA PRO A 39 -2.96 10.72 8.95
C PRO A 39 -3.83 10.02 7.90
N HIS A 40 -5.10 10.38 7.83
CA HIS A 40 -6.02 9.96 6.75
C HIS A 40 -5.85 10.84 5.50
N ASN A 41 -4.64 10.88 4.95
CA ASN A 41 -4.33 11.55 3.70
C ASN A 41 -3.81 10.54 2.66
N PRO A 42 -3.92 10.82 1.35
CA PRO A 42 -3.41 9.90 0.33
C PRO A 42 -1.89 9.69 0.40
N ASN A 43 -1.14 10.63 0.98
CA ASN A 43 0.32 10.51 1.16
C ASN A 43 0.71 9.41 2.17
N ASN A 44 -0.20 9.02 3.06
CA ASN A 44 -0.03 7.90 3.98
C ASN A 44 -0.62 6.59 3.40
N GLY A 45 -0.92 6.54 2.11
CA GLY A 45 -1.56 5.42 1.45
C GLY A 45 -0.76 4.82 0.31
N LEU A 46 -0.81 3.50 0.20
CA LEU A 46 -0.31 2.75 -0.95
C LEU A 46 -1.47 1.97 -1.56
N LEU A 47 -1.64 2.01 -2.89
CA LEU A 47 -2.54 1.09 -3.57
C LEU A 47 -1.78 -0.18 -3.93
N LEU A 48 -2.14 -1.30 -3.33
CA LEU A 48 -1.42 -2.58 -3.47
C LEU A 48 -2.37 -3.69 -3.88
N ARG A 49 -1.83 -4.72 -4.55
CA ARG A 49 -2.55 -5.98 -4.73
C ARG A 49 -2.67 -6.68 -3.37
N GLN A 50 -3.78 -7.39 -3.14
CA GLN A 50 -4.12 -7.98 -1.83
C GLN A 50 -3.00 -8.83 -1.20
N ASP A 51 -2.28 -9.62 -2.00
CA ASP A 51 -1.14 -10.43 -1.55
C ASP A 51 0.04 -9.57 -1.09
N ILE A 52 0.40 -8.55 -1.86
CA ILE A 52 1.47 -7.61 -1.55
C ILE A 52 1.11 -6.77 -0.31
N HIS A 53 -0.15 -6.32 -0.20
CA HIS A 53 -0.67 -5.64 0.98
C HIS A 53 -0.49 -6.50 2.24
N THR A 54 -0.87 -7.78 2.16
CA THR A 54 -0.70 -8.72 3.28
C THR A 54 0.76 -8.88 3.70
N LEU A 55 1.69 -8.92 2.74
CA LEU A 55 3.12 -8.99 3.02
C LEU A 55 3.66 -7.70 3.66
N PHE A 56 3.18 -6.55 3.18
CA PHE A 56 3.53 -5.23 3.70
C PHE A 56 3.07 -5.08 5.16
N ASP A 57 1.79 -5.33 5.44
CA ASP A 57 1.21 -5.24 6.78
C ASP A 57 1.88 -6.18 7.80
N ARG A 58 2.40 -7.32 7.34
CA ARG A 58 3.11 -8.29 8.17
C ARG A 58 4.60 -8.00 8.34
N GLY A 59 5.11 -6.95 7.70
CA GLY A 59 6.52 -6.57 7.75
C GLY A 59 7.45 -7.52 6.98
N TYR A 60 6.91 -8.26 6.00
CA TYR A 60 7.70 -9.09 5.08
C TYR A 60 8.18 -8.31 3.86
N LEU A 61 7.48 -7.24 3.51
CA LEU A 61 7.86 -6.26 2.49
C LEU A 61 7.79 -4.85 3.09
N THR A 62 8.66 -3.97 2.64
CA THR A 62 8.55 -2.52 2.89
C THR A 62 8.98 -1.73 1.64
N ILE A 63 8.79 -0.41 1.68
CA ILE A 63 9.28 0.51 0.65
C ILE A 63 10.27 1.46 1.32
N SER A 64 11.47 1.59 0.77
CA SER A 64 12.49 2.52 1.26
C SER A 64 12.19 3.96 0.82
N GLU A 65 12.90 4.94 1.40
CA GLU A 65 12.77 6.35 1.04
C GLU A 65 13.14 6.62 -0.43
N ASP A 66 14.02 5.80 -1.00
CA ASP A 66 14.41 5.83 -2.42
C ASP A 66 13.40 5.12 -3.34
N LEU A 67 12.22 4.77 -2.83
CA LEU A 67 11.14 4.10 -3.55
C LEU A 67 11.50 2.69 -4.07
N HIS A 68 12.41 2.00 -3.38
CA HIS A 68 12.71 0.59 -3.66
C HIS A 68 11.90 -0.33 -2.75
N VAL A 69 11.51 -1.49 -3.28
CA VAL A 69 10.89 -2.56 -2.49
C VAL A 69 11.98 -3.35 -1.79
N GLU A 70 11.88 -3.45 -0.46
CA GLU A 70 12.78 -4.26 0.35
C GLU A 70 12.05 -5.50 0.89
N VAL A 71 12.75 -6.63 0.87
CA VAL A 71 12.23 -7.92 1.32
C VAL A 71 12.88 -8.31 2.64
N SER A 72 12.06 -8.69 3.61
CA SER A 72 12.53 -9.16 4.92
C SER A 72 13.29 -10.48 4.79
N LYS A 73 14.39 -10.62 5.55
CA LYS A 73 15.17 -11.87 5.67
C LYS A 73 14.42 -13.00 6.40
N ARG A 74 13.18 -12.75 6.83
CA ARG A 74 12.29 -13.75 7.45
C ARG A 74 11.67 -14.70 6.40
N ILE A 75 11.88 -14.41 5.12
CA ILE A 75 11.55 -15.24 3.96
C ILE A 75 12.81 -15.93 3.47
#